data_AF-A0A3B9FFL5-F1
#
_entry.id   AF-A0A3B9FFL5-F1
#
_cell.length_a   1.000
_cell.length_b   1.000
_cell.length_c   1.000
_cell.angle_alpha   90.00
_cell.angle_beta   90.00
_cell.angle_gamma   90.00
#
_symmetry.space_group_name_H-M   'P 1'
#
loop_
_entity.id
_entity.type
_entity.pdbx_description
1 polymer ?
#
loop_
_entity_poly.entity_id
_entity_poly.type
_entity_poly.pdbx_seq_one_letter_code
_entity_poly.pdbx_strand_id
1 'polypeptide(L)'
;MADERSNIKTFPGSGTTPPARVMPHNLQAEQNLLGAILLDNSVIERIDDRLLADHFYDPFHGRIFSTMQRLIERGQLANPVTLKSFFTDYEDFQSDSSETYLSELADGVISITQAPDYAKIIHEAHVRRQLILIGDEVILDASQPEVDVPAHQQIEAAESK
;
A
#
# COMPACT_ATOMS: atom_id res chain seq x y z
N MET A 1 1.13 -65.03 -10.95
CA MET A 1 1.62 -64.03 -11.93
C MET A 1 0.64 -62.86 -11.89
N ALA A 2 0.97 -61.60 -11.62
CA ALA A 2 2.04 -60.96 -10.88
C ALA A 2 1.35 -59.72 -10.24
N ASP A 3 1.63 -59.48 -8.97
CA ASP A 3 1.02 -58.46 -8.11
C ASP A 3 1.59 -57.08 -8.50
N GLU A 4 0.79 -56.23 -9.15
CA GLU A 4 1.16 -54.89 -9.62
C GLU A 4 1.24 -53.92 -8.43
N ARG A 5 2.32 -54.02 -7.65
CA ARG A 5 2.60 -53.09 -6.54
C ARG A 5 3.23 -51.82 -7.11
N SER A 6 2.40 -50.79 -7.30
CA SER A 6 2.84 -49.43 -7.61
C SER A 6 3.93 -48.98 -6.63
N ASN A 7 5.10 -48.64 -7.17
CA ASN A 7 6.37 -48.54 -6.43
C ASN A 7 6.84 -47.09 -6.23
N ILE A 8 5.92 -46.12 -6.16
CA ILE A 8 6.27 -44.69 -6.09
C ILE A 8 6.27 -44.25 -4.63
N LYS A 9 7.47 -44.16 -4.03
CA LYS A 9 7.66 -43.45 -2.76
C LYS A 9 7.67 -41.95 -3.04
N THR A 10 6.66 -41.24 -2.52
CA THR A 10 6.62 -39.77 -2.53
C THR A 10 7.76 -39.24 -1.65
N PHE A 11 8.63 -38.42 -2.23
CA PHE A 11 9.69 -37.72 -1.50
C PHE A 11 9.03 -36.69 -0.56
N PRO A 12 9.44 -36.58 0.72
CA PRO A 12 8.98 -35.50 1.57
C PRO A 12 9.60 -34.19 1.04
N GLY A 13 8.78 -33.38 0.37
CA GLY A 13 9.16 -32.03 -0.04
C GLY A 13 9.48 -31.20 1.20
N SER A 14 10.73 -30.80 1.34
CA SER A 14 11.14 -29.77 2.30
C SER A 14 10.39 -28.49 1.94
N GLY A 15 9.27 -28.25 2.62
CA GLY A 15 8.50 -27.01 2.57
C GLY A 15 9.39 -25.87 3.04
N THR A 16 10.11 -25.26 2.10
CA THR A 16 10.91 -24.08 2.34
C THR A 16 9.93 -22.93 2.24
N THR A 17 9.28 -22.56 3.35
CA THR A 17 8.45 -21.36 3.41
C THR A 17 9.34 -20.19 2.98
N PRO A 18 9.05 -19.53 1.85
CA PRO A 18 9.85 -18.39 1.44
C PRO A 18 9.81 -17.31 2.55
N PRO A 19 10.92 -16.59 2.79
CA PRO A 19 10.94 -15.53 3.77
C PRO A 19 9.83 -14.53 3.47
N ALA A 20 9.18 -14.00 4.51
CA ALA A 20 8.13 -12.99 4.39
C ALA A 20 8.64 -11.86 3.47
N ARG A 21 8.01 -11.74 2.29
CA ARG A 21 8.42 -10.77 1.27
C ARG A 21 8.08 -9.37 1.78
N VAL A 22 9.08 -8.51 1.89
CA VAL A 22 8.86 -7.10 2.18
C VAL A 22 8.19 -6.47 0.96
N MET A 23 6.99 -5.93 1.16
CA MET A 23 6.24 -5.28 0.10
C MET A 23 6.93 -3.98 -0.33
N PRO A 24 6.98 -3.64 -1.63
CA PRO A 24 7.54 -2.38 -2.11
C PRO A 24 6.88 -1.17 -1.44
N HIS A 25 7.67 -0.32 -0.80
CA HIS A 25 7.20 0.89 -0.13
C HIS A 25 8.30 1.95 -0.07
N ASN A 26 7.91 3.20 0.22
CA ASN A 26 8.85 4.28 0.52
C ASN A 26 8.23 5.23 1.54
N LEU A 27 8.39 4.91 2.82
CA LEU A 27 7.84 5.71 3.92
C LEU A 27 8.39 7.14 3.92
N GLN A 28 9.65 7.34 3.53
CA GLN A 28 10.24 8.68 3.48
C GLN A 28 9.56 9.57 2.43
N ALA A 29 9.19 9.00 1.27
CA ALA A 29 8.44 9.72 0.25
C ALA A 29 7.02 10.05 0.73
N GLU A 30 6.36 9.13 1.43
CA GLU A 30 5.05 9.37 2.04
C GLU A 30 5.11 10.53 3.05
N GLN A 31 6.06 10.48 3.97
CA GLN A 31 6.25 11.54 4.97
C GLN A 31 6.56 12.90 4.34
N ASN A 32 7.47 12.95 3.36
CA ASN A 32 7.80 14.20 2.67
C ASN A 32 6.62 14.77 1.88
N LEU A 33 5.82 13.92 1.25
CA LEU A 33 4.61 14.36 0.55
C LEU A 33 3.59 14.94 1.53
N LEU A 34 3.29 14.21 2.61
CA LEU A 34 2.34 14.66 3.62
C LEU A 34 2.79 15.97 4.25
N GLY A 35 4.05 16.05 4.68
CA GLY A 35 4.63 17.27 5.22
C GLY A 35 4.58 18.44 4.23
N ALA A 36 4.88 18.21 2.95
CA ALA A 36 4.83 19.27 1.95
C ALA A 36 3.41 19.84 1.79
N ILE A 37 2.38 18.98 1.81
CA ILE A 37 0.97 19.42 1.78
C ILE A 37 0.61 20.18 3.06
N LEU A 38 1.07 19.72 4.23
CA LEU A 38 0.84 20.40 5.52
C LEU A 38 1.45 21.81 5.56
N LEU A 39 2.63 22.01 4.93
CA LEU A 39 3.28 23.31 4.83
C LEU A 39 2.61 24.22 3.80
N ASP A 40 2.24 23.66 2.64
CA ASP A 40 1.60 24.39 1.55
C ASP A 40 0.52 23.53 0.89
N ASN A 41 -0.74 23.84 1.21
CA ASN A 41 -1.88 23.10 0.67
C ASN A 41 -2.00 23.21 -0.86
N SER A 42 -1.42 24.24 -1.49
CA SER A 42 -1.45 24.38 -2.97
C SER A 42 -0.64 23.29 -3.68
N VAL A 43 0.24 22.59 -2.95
CA VAL A 43 0.94 21.39 -3.45
C VAL A 43 -0.03 20.34 -3.98
N ILE A 44 -1.24 20.27 -3.41
CA ILE A 44 -2.22 19.27 -3.83
C ILE A 44 -2.70 19.46 -5.27
N GLU A 45 -2.61 20.68 -5.82
CA GLU A 45 -2.92 20.97 -7.22
C GLU A 45 -1.79 20.56 -8.17
N ARG A 46 -0.60 20.27 -7.63
CA ARG A 46 0.62 19.95 -8.39
C ARG A 46 0.91 18.45 -8.43
N ILE A 47 0.22 17.65 -7.61
CA ILE A 47 0.36 16.19 -7.60
C ILE A 47 -0.57 15.56 -8.64
N ASP A 48 -0.26 14.32 -9.02
CA ASP A 48 -1.03 13.57 -10.00
C ASP A 48 -2.38 13.11 -9.40
N ASP A 49 -3.49 13.39 -10.10
CA ASP A 49 -4.85 13.00 -9.70
C ASP A 49 -5.02 11.49 -9.50
N ARG A 50 -4.11 10.68 -10.05
CA ARG A 50 -4.10 9.22 -9.87
C ARG A 50 -3.65 8.79 -8.48
N LEU A 51 -3.05 9.66 -7.66
CA LEU A 51 -2.65 9.28 -6.31
C LEU A 51 -3.88 9.21 -5.38
N LEU A 52 -4.21 8.00 -4.93
CA LEU A 52 -5.28 7.73 -3.98
C LEU A 52 -4.70 7.42 -2.60
N ALA A 53 -5.51 7.62 -1.56
CA ALA A 53 -5.15 7.28 -0.18
C ALA A 53 -4.73 5.81 -0.01
N ASP A 54 -5.35 4.90 -0.75
CA ASP A 54 -5.05 3.45 -0.71
C ASP A 54 -3.70 3.09 -1.37
N HIS A 55 -3.05 4.07 -2.02
CA HIS A 55 -1.72 3.89 -2.60
C HIS A 55 -0.59 4.06 -1.58
N PHE A 56 -0.87 4.58 -0.40
CA PHE A 56 0.10 4.62 0.68
C PHE A 56 0.37 3.22 1.22
N TYR A 57 1.60 2.95 1.63
CA TYR A 57 1.95 1.70 2.30
C TYR A 57 1.45 1.71 3.73
N ASP A 58 1.66 2.84 4.42
CA ASP A 58 1.12 3.04 5.76
C ASP A 58 -0.36 3.48 5.65
N PRO A 59 -1.32 2.68 6.16
CA PRO A 59 -2.73 3.05 6.17
C PRO A 59 -2.99 4.37 6.89
N PHE A 60 -2.15 4.70 7.88
CA PHE A 60 -2.24 5.95 8.61
C PHE A 60 -1.90 7.14 7.72
N HIS A 61 -0.82 7.05 6.93
CA HIS A 61 -0.48 8.08 5.95
C HIS A 61 -1.60 8.28 4.91
N GLY A 62 -2.19 7.18 4.43
CA GLY A 62 -3.36 7.25 3.54
C GLY A 62 -4.54 7.98 4.16
N ARG A 63 -4.80 7.76 5.46
CA ARG A 63 -5.85 8.49 6.18
C ARG A 63 -5.54 9.98 6.36
N ILE A 64 -4.29 10.33 6.66
CA ILE A 64 -3.88 11.75 6.69
C ILE A 64 -4.13 12.37 5.33
N PHE A 65 -3.65 11.75 4.26
CA PHE A 65 -3.81 12.22 2.89
C PHE A 65 -5.27 12.47 2.50
N SER A 66 -6.14 11.46 2.69
CA SER A 66 -7.58 11.61 2.40
C SER A 66 -8.26 12.69 3.24
N THR A 67 -7.87 12.86 4.50
CA THR A 67 -8.42 13.91 5.36
C THR A 67 -7.97 15.30 4.88
N MET A 68 -6.70 15.45 4.49
CA MET A 68 -6.19 16.69 3.90
C MET A 68 -6.92 17.04 2.60
N GLN A 69 -7.09 16.06 1.69
CA GLN A 69 -7.86 16.25 0.45
C GLN A 69 -9.26 16.81 0.74
N ARG A 70 -10.01 16.17 1.64
CA ARG A 70 -11.37 16.59 1.98
C ARG A 70 -11.45 17.97 2.63
N LEU A 71 -10.46 18.36 3.43
CA LEU A 71 -10.40 19.70 4.01
C LEU A 71 -10.14 20.74 2.93
N ILE A 72 -9.15 20.49 2.08
CA ILE A 72 -8.74 21.41 1.02
C ILE A 72 -9.87 21.59 -0.01
N GLU A 73 -10.54 20.51 -0.40
CA GLU A 73 -11.73 20.54 -1.28
C GLU A 73 -12.88 21.40 -0.72
N ARG A 74 -12.99 21.49 0.61
CA ARG A 74 -13.98 22.34 1.30
C ARG A 74 -13.51 23.78 1.51
N GLY A 75 -12.34 24.14 0.97
CA GLY A 75 -11.70 25.43 1.20
C GLY A 75 -11.20 25.63 2.63
N GLN A 76 -10.99 24.54 3.38
CA GLN A 76 -10.44 24.58 4.73
C GLN A 76 -8.93 24.32 4.69
N LEU A 77 -8.19 24.99 5.58
CA LEU A 77 -6.76 24.78 5.72
C LEU A 77 -6.50 23.40 6.35
N ALA A 78 -5.65 22.61 5.72
CA ALA A 78 -5.13 21.36 6.26
C ALA A 78 -3.78 21.61 6.92
N ASN A 79 -3.74 21.57 8.24
CA ASN A 79 -2.54 21.75 9.07
C ASN A 79 -2.63 20.87 10.34
N PRO A 80 -1.56 20.74 11.15
CA PRO A 80 -1.59 19.87 12.33
C PRO A 80 -2.76 20.15 13.30
N VAL A 81 -3.08 21.43 13.53
CA VAL A 81 -4.14 21.86 14.47
C VAL A 81 -5.53 21.45 13.97
N THR A 82 -5.81 21.70 12.69
CA THR A 82 -7.11 21.37 12.07
C THR A 82 -7.29 19.87 11.92
N LEU A 83 -6.23 19.15 11.53
CA LEU A 83 -6.25 17.70 11.37
C LEU A 83 -6.45 16.96 12.69
N LYS A 84 -5.87 17.44 13.80
CA LYS A 84 -5.99 16.80 15.13
C LYS A 84 -7.43 16.42 15.50
N SER A 85 -8.38 17.30 15.18
CA SER A 85 -9.81 17.10 15.47
C SER A 85 -10.43 15.88 14.76
N PHE A 86 -9.79 15.36 13.72
CA PHE A 86 -10.26 14.19 12.95
C PHE A 86 -9.60 12.88 13.39
N PHE A 87 -8.62 12.94 14.29
CA PHE A 87 -7.86 11.78 14.78
C PHE A 87 -8.05 11.51 16.27
N THR A 88 -8.94 12.24 16.95
CA THR A 88 -9.10 12.21 18.41
C THR A 88 -9.84 10.96 18.92
N ASP A 89 -10.65 10.31 18.08
CA ASP A 89 -11.49 9.17 18.44
C ASP A 89 -10.85 7.79 18.15
N TYR A 90 -9.64 7.76 17.62
CA TYR A 90 -8.95 6.51 17.33
C TYR A 90 -8.18 6.06 18.57
N GLU A 91 -8.53 4.90 19.15
CA GLU A 91 -7.87 4.33 20.33
C GLU A 91 -6.34 4.16 20.15
N ASP A 92 -5.88 3.99 18.91
CA ASP A 92 -4.46 3.91 18.55
C ASP A 92 -3.74 5.27 18.58
N PHE A 93 -4.49 6.37 18.70
CA PHE A 93 -3.99 7.74 18.68
C PHE A 93 -4.40 8.49 19.96
N GLN A 94 -3.57 8.34 20.99
CA GLN A 94 -3.58 9.27 22.11
C GLN A 94 -3.39 10.69 21.54
N SER A 95 -4.30 11.62 21.84
CA SER A 95 -4.38 12.94 21.19
C SER A 95 -3.09 13.77 21.22
N ASP A 96 -2.22 13.49 22.20
CA ASP A 96 -0.95 14.18 22.36
C ASP A 96 0.13 13.63 21.41
N SER A 97 0.05 12.37 20.96
CA SER A 97 1.01 11.80 20.01
C SER A 97 0.69 12.12 18.54
N SER A 98 -0.58 12.33 18.19
CA SER A 98 -0.99 12.73 16.82
C SER A 98 -0.52 14.11 16.43
N GLU A 99 -0.73 15.09 17.30
CA GLU A 99 -0.33 16.46 17.02
C GLU A 99 1.20 16.58 16.90
N THR A 100 1.93 15.90 17.78
CA THR A 100 3.39 15.83 17.70
C THR A 100 3.83 15.21 16.37
N TYR A 101 3.26 14.07 15.99
CA TYR A 101 3.62 13.42 14.73
C TYR A 101 3.30 14.27 13.50
N LEU A 102 2.13 14.90 13.44
CA LEU A 102 1.77 15.80 12.33
C LEU A 102 2.69 17.03 12.26
N SER A 103 3.15 17.52 13.42
CA SER A 103 4.12 18.61 13.48
C SER A 103 5.51 18.15 13.00
N GLU A 104 5.95 16.97 13.43
CA GLU A 104 7.20 16.35 12.96
C GLU A 104 7.20 16.10 11.44
N LEU A 105 6.07 15.70 10.86
CA LEU A 105 5.92 15.57 9.41
C LEU A 105 6.13 16.91 8.69
N ALA A 106 5.52 17.98 9.21
CA ALA A 106 5.65 19.31 8.63
C ALA A 106 7.08 19.86 8.78
N ASP A 107 7.71 19.65 9.93
CA ASP A 107 9.09 20.11 10.21
C ASP A 107 10.14 19.28 9.45
N GLY A 108 9.85 18.02 9.15
CA GLY A 108 10.75 17.08 8.46
C GLY A 108 10.82 17.24 6.93
N VAL A 109 10.10 18.20 6.34
CA VAL A 109 10.05 18.39 4.89
C VAL A 109 11.37 18.91 4.35
N ILE A 110 11.97 18.16 3.42
CA ILE A 110 13.22 18.56 2.77
C ILE A 110 12.94 19.53 1.62
N SER A 111 11.89 19.29 0.83
CA SER A 111 11.54 20.14 -0.31
C SER A 111 10.08 20.01 -0.72
N ILE A 112 9.36 21.14 -0.70
CA ILE A 112 8.00 21.30 -1.23
C ILE A 112 7.97 21.19 -2.76
N THR A 113 9.06 21.58 -3.44
CA THR A 113 9.09 21.58 -4.90
C THR A 113 9.10 20.17 -5.49
N GLN A 114 9.63 19.19 -4.74
CA GLN A 114 9.74 17.78 -5.14
C GLN A 114 8.50 16.93 -4.80
N ALA A 115 7.46 17.52 -4.19
CA ALA A 115 6.23 16.79 -3.84
C ALA A 115 5.60 15.97 -4.99
N PRO A 116 5.57 16.45 -6.26
CA PRO A 116 5.06 15.64 -7.37
C PRO A 116 5.87 14.36 -7.61
N ASP A 117 7.19 14.40 -7.41
CA ASP A 117 8.06 13.22 -7.56
C ASP A 117 7.79 12.19 -6.46
N TYR A 118 7.56 12.65 -5.21
CA TYR A 118 7.18 11.76 -4.11
C TYR A 118 5.84 11.07 -4.38
N ALA A 119 4.83 11.81 -4.87
CA ALA A 119 3.54 11.23 -5.26
C ALA A 119 3.71 10.12 -6.30
N LYS A 120 4.57 10.33 -7.30
CA LYS A 120 4.89 9.31 -8.31
C LYS A 120 5.56 8.08 -7.71
N ILE A 121 6.53 8.26 -6.80
CA ILE A 121 7.22 7.16 -6.11
C ILE A 121 6.23 6.28 -5.33
N ILE A 122 5.28 6.91 -4.61
CA ILE A 122 4.25 6.21 -3.83
C ILE A 122 3.34 5.40 -4.75
N HIS A 123 2.84 6.01 -5.82
CA HIS A 123 2.01 5.34 -6.81
C HIS A 123 2.75 4.16 -7.47
N GLU A 124 3.99 4.33 -7.90
CA GLU A 124 4.79 3.23 -8.46
C GLU A 124 5.02 2.09 -7.45
N ALA A 125 5.23 2.42 -6.18
CA ALA A 125 5.35 1.40 -5.13
C ALA A 125 4.03 0.62 -4.97
N HIS A 126 2.88 1.31 -4.99
CA HIS A 126 1.56 0.66 -4.98
C HIS A 126 1.37 -0.27 -6.19
N VAL A 127 1.69 0.17 -7.41
CA VAL A 127 1.59 -0.68 -8.61
C VAL A 127 2.44 -1.94 -8.46
N ARG A 128 3.67 -1.81 -7.95
CA ARG A 128 4.53 -2.98 -7.68
C ARG A 128 3.94 -3.90 -6.60
N ARG A 129 3.26 -3.35 -5.58
CA ARG A 129 2.52 -4.15 -4.59
C ARG A 129 1.36 -4.92 -5.24
N GLN A 130 0.57 -4.27 -6.09
CA GLN A 130 -0.53 -4.94 -6.81
C GLN A 130 -0.03 -6.09 -7.69
N LEU A 131 1.08 -5.88 -8.43
CA LEU A 131 1.69 -6.95 -9.21
C LEU A 131 2.14 -8.15 -8.37
N ILE A 132 2.64 -7.92 -7.16
CA ILE A 132 3.00 -9.00 -6.24
C ILE A 132 1.75 -9.75 -5.79
N LEU A 133 0.68 -9.03 -5.41
CA LEU A 133 -0.57 -9.64 -4.97
C LEU A 133 -1.22 -10.51 -6.06
N ILE A 134 -1.26 -10.01 -7.30
CA ILE A 134 -1.73 -10.79 -8.46
C ILE A 134 -0.86 -12.04 -8.63
N GLY A 135 0.46 -11.90 -8.53
CA GLY A 135 1.38 -13.05 -8.61
C GLY A 135 1.15 -14.08 -7.52
N ASP A 136 0.92 -13.65 -6.28
CA ASP A 136 0.64 -14.54 -5.15
C ASP A 136 -0.70 -15.27 -5.34
N GLU A 137 -1.71 -14.59 -5.89
CA GLU A 137 -3.01 -15.19 -6.23
C GLU A 137 -2.87 -16.24 -7.33
N VAL A 138 -2.11 -15.95 -8.40
CA VAL A 138 -1.81 -16.92 -9.47
C VAL A 138 -1.07 -18.14 -8.94
N ILE A 139 -0.12 -17.96 -8.02
CA ILE A 139 0.58 -19.07 -7.35
C ILE A 139 -0.39 -19.92 -6.53
N LEU A 140 -1.29 -19.27 -5.78
CA LEU A 140 -2.30 -19.93 -4.96
C LEU A 140 -3.25 -20.75 -5.83
N ASP A 141 -3.81 -20.14 -6.88
CA ASP A 141 -4.74 -20.77 -7.82
C ASP A 141 -4.09 -22.01 -8.48
N ALA A 142 -2.83 -21.90 -8.93
CA ALA A 142 -2.10 -23.01 -9.54
C ALA A 142 -1.77 -24.14 -8.55
N SER A 143 -1.69 -23.85 -7.25
CA SER A 143 -1.42 -24.85 -6.20
C SER A 143 -2.64 -25.67 -5.80
N GLN A 144 -3.84 -25.22 -6.17
CA GLN A 144 -5.13 -25.83 -5.83
C GLN A 144 -5.79 -26.46 -7.07
N PRO A 145 -5.45 -27.72 -7.41
CA PRO A 145 -6.07 -28.38 -8.55
C PRO A 145 -7.54 -28.70 -8.26
N GLU A 146 -8.44 -28.18 -9.08
CA GLU A 146 -9.86 -28.53 -9.07
C GLU A 146 -10.18 -29.52 -10.19
N VAL A 147 -11.03 -30.50 -9.91
CA VAL A 147 -11.36 -31.58 -10.87
C VAL A 147 -12.04 -31.04 -12.12
N ASP A 148 -12.88 -30.02 -11.96
CA ASP A 148 -13.70 -29.46 -13.03
C ASP A 148 -13.04 -28.25 -13.72
N VAL A 149 -11.89 -27.78 -13.22
CA VAL A 149 -11.16 -26.62 -13.78
C VAL A 149 -9.84 -27.10 -14.40
N PRO A 150 -9.78 -27.26 -15.73
CA PRO A 150 -8.54 -27.62 -16.40
C PRO A 150 -7.51 -26.48 -16.34
N ALA A 151 -6.22 -26.82 -16.30
CA ALA A 151 -5.13 -25.85 -16.12
C ALA A 151 -5.09 -24.68 -17.15
N HIS A 152 -5.60 -24.87 -18.38
CA HIS A 152 -5.65 -23.77 -19.36
C HIS A 152 -6.63 -22.67 -18.95
N GLN A 153 -7.74 -23.01 -18.27
CA GLN A 153 -8.67 -22.00 -17.76
C GLN A 153 -8.05 -21.18 -16.62
N GLN A 154 -7.14 -21.77 -15.84
CA GLN A 154 -6.39 -21.03 -14.82
C GLN A 154 -5.43 -20.00 -15.44
N ILE A 155 -4.86 -20.29 -16.63
CA ILE A 155 -4.05 -19.32 -17.39
C ILE A 155 -4.93 -18.17 -17.89
N GLU A 156 -6.07 -18.48 -18.50
CA GLU A 156 -7.02 -17.46 -18.98
C GLU A 156 -7.52 -16.56 -17.84
N ALA A 157 -7.81 -17.15 -16.67
CA ALA A 157 -8.18 -16.40 -15.48
C ALA A 157 -7.06 -15.47 -15.00
N ALA A 158 -5.81 -15.94 -15.00
CA ALA A 158 -4.65 -15.14 -14.63
C ALA A 158 -4.37 -13.97 -15.58
N GLU A 159 -4.60 -14.14 -16.89
CA GLU A 159 -4.43 -13.10 -17.90
C GLU A 159 -5.49 -11.98 -17.83
N SER A 160 -6.64 -12.26 -17.22
CA SER A 160 -7.75 -11.32 -17.11
C SER A 160 -7.69 -10.39 -15.88
N LYS A 161 -6.77 -10.64 -14.95
CA LYS A 161 -6.55 -9.83 -13.75
C LYS A 161 -5.72 -8.58 -14.05
#